data_AF-A0A947CRZ7-F1
#
_entry.id   AF-A0A947CRZ7-F1
#
_cell.length_a   1.000
_cell.length_b   1.000
_cell.length_c   1.000
_cell.angle_alpha   90.00
_cell.angle_beta   90.00
_cell.angle_gamma   90.00
#
_symmetry.space_group_name_H-M   'P 1'
#
loop_
_entity.id
_entity.type
_entity.pdbx_description
1 polymer ?
#
loop_
_entity_poly.entity_id
_entity_poly.type
_entity_poly.pdbx_seq_one_letter_code
_entity_poly.pdbx_strand_id
1 'polypeptide(L)'
;ARALTGGPSELAEKARELNRGGRYQQVLELTEDEELDGFAHVERGHALAGLGRLEESMQHYRRALAMESSLADEQVIFERARAVVGSPQVEADLTAIELLVRYRRDPKARSRLLMLAGESKKLALRQRARGLADELGLRGDVNLVRSYALDLVQERKCEDRRKALLVLEELDDVRALPAIEKARYRGTGGVLGIGEKNANRCLKQDAERIADKLEAREELIEIE
;
A
#
# COMPACT_ATOMS: atom_id res chain seq x y z
N ALA A 1 -0.30 -34.26 2.66
CA ALA A 1 0.51 -33.04 2.46
C ALA A 1 1.61 -33.07 3.51
N ARG A 2 2.87 -33.27 3.10
CA ARG A 2 4.01 -33.45 4.00
C ARG A 2 4.35 -32.08 4.57
N ALA A 3 4.23 -31.90 5.88
CA ALA A 3 4.87 -30.79 6.57
C ALA A 3 6.38 -30.97 6.34
N LEU A 4 6.98 -30.12 5.49
CA LEU A 4 8.43 -30.04 5.38
C LEU A 4 8.92 -29.23 6.58
N THR A 5 8.93 -29.85 7.75
CA THR A 5 9.78 -29.43 8.87
C THR A 5 11.23 -29.84 8.56
N GLY A 6 11.73 -29.42 7.40
CA GLY A 6 13.13 -29.60 7.01
C GLY A 6 13.90 -28.37 7.46
N GLY A 7 15.10 -28.57 8.01
CA GLY A 7 16.05 -27.48 8.15
C GLY A 7 16.43 -26.88 6.78
N PRO A 8 17.39 -25.94 6.75
CA PRO A 8 17.86 -25.33 5.52
C PRO A 8 18.28 -26.39 4.48
N SER A 9 17.91 -26.22 3.22
CA SER A 9 18.49 -27.01 2.12
C SER A 9 19.99 -26.76 1.97
N GLU A 10 20.68 -27.68 1.32
CA GLU A 10 22.10 -27.52 0.95
C GLU A 10 22.34 -26.23 0.14
N LEU A 11 21.39 -25.87 -0.74
CA LEU A 11 21.40 -24.62 -1.49
C LEU A 11 21.40 -23.40 -0.55
N ALA A 12 20.51 -23.40 0.45
CA ALA A 12 20.44 -22.34 1.45
C ALA A 12 21.71 -22.28 2.31
N GLU A 13 22.27 -23.41 2.72
CA GLU A 13 23.52 -23.45 3.49
C GLU A 13 24.69 -22.87 2.70
N LYS A 14 24.83 -23.26 1.43
CA LYS A 14 25.85 -22.70 0.53
C LYS A 14 25.67 -21.20 0.29
N ALA A 15 24.44 -20.75 0.06
CA ALA A 15 24.11 -19.33 -0.09
C ALA A 15 24.46 -18.54 1.18
N ARG A 16 24.18 -19.09 2.37
CA ARG A 16 24.55 -18.50 3.66
C ARG A 16 26.05 -18.33 3.82
N GLU A 17 26.85 -19.32 3.43
CA GLU A 17 28.31 -19.22 3.47
C GLU A 17 28.85 -18.12 2.53
N LEU A 18 28.29 -18.03 1.32
CA LEU A 18 28.63 -16.95 0.37
C LEU A 18 28.26 -15.56 0.95
N ASN A 19 27.09 -15.43 1.57
CA ASN A 19 26.64 -14.20 2.24
C ASN A 19 27.57 -13.77 3.37
N ARG A 20 28.03 -14.71 4.22
CA ARG A 20 29.00 -14.43 5.30
C ARG A 20 30.33 -13.90 4.76
N GLY A 21 30.73 -14.35 3.58
CA GLY A 21 31.92 -13.87 2.87
C GLY A 21 31.71 -12.59 2.04
N GLY A 22 30.51 -11.99 2.07
CA GLY A 22 30.19 -10.80 1.25
C GLY A 22 30.07 -11.08 -0.25
N ARG A 23 30.00 -12.35 -0.67
CA ARG A 23 29.92 -12.77 -2.09
C ARG A 23 28.48 -12.75 -2.59
N TYR A 24 27.83 -11.60 -2.47
CA TYR A 24 26.40 -11.44 -2.76
C TYR A 24 26.04 -11.76 -4.21
N GLN A 25 26.88 -11.36 -5.16
CA GLN A 25 26.62 -11.63 -6.58
C GLN A 25 26.58 -13.14 -6.88
N GLN A 26 27.48 -13.91 -6.27
CA GLN A 26 27.49 -15.37 -6.43
C GLN A 26 26.26 -16.03 -5.80
N VAL A 27 25.67 -15.46 -4.74
CA VAL A 27 24.39 -15.94 -4.22
C VAL A 27 23.29 -15.74 -5.26
N LEU A 28 23.26 -14.60 -5.95
CA LEU A 28 22.25 -14.33 -6.95
C LEU A 28 22.36 -15.28 -8.14
N GLU A 29 23.58 -15.55 -8.61
CA GLU A 29 23.87 -16.52 -9.67
C GLU A 29 23.49 -17.95 -9.23
N LEU A 30 23.88 -18.35 -8.02
CA LEU A 30 23.56 -19.66 -7.46
C LEU A 30 22.05 -19.90 -7.32
N THR A 31 21.24 -18.84 -7.26
CA THR A 31 19.80 -18.91 -7.03
C THR A 31 18.99 -18.37 -8.21
N GLU A 32 19.59 -18.20 -9.39
CA GLU A 32 18.98 -17.51 -10.54
C GLU A 32 17.90 -18.35 -11.25
N ASP A 33 17.99 -19.68 -11.22
CA ASP A 33 17.06 -20.58 -11.92
C ASP A 33 16.58 -21.78 -11.07
N GLU A 34 16.89 -21.74 -9.77
CA GLU A 34 16.58 -22.83 -8.83
C GLU A 34 15.20 -22.66 -8.18
N GLU A 35 14.52 -23.78 -7.90
CA GLU A 35 13.37 -23.76 -7.01
C GLU A 35 13.85 -23.50 -5.57
N LEU A 36 13.53 -22.34 -5.03
CA LEU A 36 14.02 -21.90 -3.72
C LEU A 36 13.04 -22.31 -2.63
N ASP A 37 13.55 -22.97 -1.59
CA ASP A 37 12.83 -23.12 -0.33
C ASP A 37 12.82 -21.78 0.46
N GLY A 38 12.14 -21.78 1.61
CA GLY A 38 12.04 -20.58 2.45
C GLY A 38 13.41 -20.05 2.91
N PHE A 39 14.34 -20.95 3.25
CA PHE A 39 15.69 -20.57 3.73
C PHE A 39 16.53 -19.97 2.61
N ALA A 40 16.50 -20.54 1.40
CA ALA A 40 17.21 -20.03 0.23
C ALA A 40 16.63 -18.68 -0.22
N HIS A 41 15.32 -18.47 -0.06
CA HIS A 41 14.72 -17.14 -0.23
C HIS A 41 15.25 -16.13 0.79
N VAL A 42 15.44 -16.49 2.06
CA VAL A 42 16.09 -15.61 3.05
C VAL A 42 17.50 -15.25 2.62
N GLU A 43 18.30 -16.22 2.19
CA GLU A 43 19.68 -15.97 1.80
C GLU A 43 19.80 -15.14 0.52
N ARG A 44 18.93 -15.36 -0.48
CA ARG A 44 18.84 -14.47 -1.66
C ARG A 44 18.41 -13.07 -1.25
N GLY A 45 17.45 -12.94 -0.34
CA GLY A 45 17.04 -11.67 0.26
C GLY A 45 18.20 -10.99 0.99
N HIS A 46 19.06 -11.76 1.67
CA HIS A 46 20.25 -11.23 2.33
C HIS A 46 21.24 -10.62 1.34
N ALA A 47 21.53 -11.34 0.25
CA ALA A 47 22.43 -10.91 -0.81
C ALA A 47 21.93 -9.65 -1.52
N LEU A 48 20.65 -9.61 -1.88
CA LEU A 48 20.03 -8.46 -2.52
C LEU A 48 20.16 -7.19 -1.66
N ALA A 49 19.86 -7.28 -0.37
CA ALA A 49 20.03 -6.14 0.53
C ALA A 49 21.51 -5.78 0.76
N GLY A 50 22.43 -6.75 0.74
CA GLY A 50 23.88 -6.49 0.72
C GLY A 50 24.34 -5.70 -0.51
N LEU A 51 23.65 -5.85 -1.64
CA LEU A 51 23.86 -5.10 -2.88
C LEU A 51 23.03 -3.80 -2.97
N GLY A 52 22.30 -3.44 -1.91
CA GLY A 52 21.42 -2.26 -1.90
C GLY A 52 20.10 -2.41 -2.67
N ARG A 53 19.79 -3.61 -3.17
CA ARG A 53 18.54 -3.94 -3.89
C ARG A 53 17.42 -4.25 -2.90
N LEU A 54 17.06 -3.24 -2.10
CA LEU A 54 16.21 -3.38 -0.92
C LEU A 54 14.78 -3.84 -1.25
N GLU A 55 14.15 -3.28 -2.29
CA GLU A 55 12.77 -3.67 -2.68
C GLU A 55 12.68 -5.15 -3.07
N GLU A 56 13.65 -5.64 -3.84
CA GLU A 56 13.72 -7.04 -4.25
C GLU A 56 14.01 -7.96 -3.06
N SER A 57 14.88 -7.52 -2.14
CA SER A 57 15.15 -8.23 -0.89
C SER A 57 13.87 -8.46 -0.08
N MET A 58 13.01 -7.44 0.06
CA MET A 58 11.75 -7.55 0.79
C MET A 58 10.78 -8.54 0.14
N GLN A 59 10.74 -8.64 -1.21
CA GLN A 59 9.93 -9.66 -1.89
C GLN A 59 10.39 -11.08 -1.56
N HIS A 60 11.70 -11.31 -1.49
CA HIS A 60 12.23 -12.62 -1.13
C HIS A 60 11.97 -12.98 0.33
N TYR A 61 12.07 -12.04 1.26
CA TYR A 61 11.65 -12.28 2.64
C TYR A 61 10.15 -12.59 2.78
N ARG A 62 9.30 -11.89 2.01
CA ARG A 62 7.86 -12.19 1.99
C ARG A 62 7.58 -13.62 1.49
N ARG A 63 8.25 -14.06 0.43
CA ARG A 63 8.14 -15.44 -0.07
C ARG A 63 8.63 -16.45 0.96
N ALA A 64 9.79 -16.19 1.58
CA ALA A 64 10.33 -17.04 2.62
C ALA A 64 9.34 -17.28 3.77
N LEU A 65 8.77 -16.20 4.32
CA LEU A 65 7.82 -16.27 5.43
C LEU A 65 6.47 -16.90 5.04
N ALA A 66 6.09 -16.83 3.77
CA ALA A 66 4.89 -17.50 3.26
C ALA A 66 5.08 -19.02 3.12
N MET A 67 6.31 -19.47 2.84
CA MET A 67 6.65 -20.89 2.73
C MET A 67 6.95 -21.49 4.10
N GLU A 68 7.75 -20.79 4.92
CA GLU A 68 8.24 -21.26 6.21
C GLU A 68 7.99 -20.23 7.30
N SER A 69 6.86 -20.38 8.00
CA SER A 69 6.45 -19.45 9.06
C SER A 69 7.43 -19.39 10.26
N SER A 70 8.24 -20.43 10.47
CA SER A 70 9.29 -20.47 11.50
C SER A 70 10.39 -19.44 11.27
N LEU A 71 10.60 -19.00 10.03
CA LEU A 71 11.52 -17.91 9.69
C LEU A 71 11.07 -16.56 10.26
N ALA A 72 9.86 -16.46 10.82
CA ALA A 72 9.44 -15.30 11.57
C ALA A 72 10.31 -15.07 12.82
N ASP A 73 11.12 -16.01 13.27
CA ASP A 73 12.07 -15.82 14.38
C ASP A 73 13.40 -15.17 13.93
N GLU A 74 13.70 -15.14 12.63
CA GLU A 74 14.91 -14.53 12.04
C GLU A 74 14.84 -12.99 12.14
N GLN A 75 15.38 -12.42 13.23
CA GLN A 75 15.26 -11.00 13.53
C GLN A 75 15.83 -10.08 12.44
N VAL A 76 16.88 -10.53 11.76
CA VAL A 76 17.56 -9.77 10.70
C VAL A 76 16.63 -9.38 9.55
N ILE A 77 15.60 -10.19 9.24
CA ILE A 77 14.59 -9.87 8.23
C ILE A 77 13.87 -8.57 8.60
N PHE A 78 13.45 -8.46 9.85
CA PHE A 78 12.65 -7.35 10.34
C PHE A 78 13.48 -6.12 10.66
N GLU A 79 14.72 -6.28 11.08
CA GLU A 79 15.67 -5.16 11.21
C GLU A 79 15.90 -4.48 9.85
N ARG A 80 16.09 -5.27 8.79
CA ARG A 80 16.21 -4.76 7.41
C ARG A 80 14.91 -4.10 6.96
N ALA A 81 13.76 -4.71 7.21
CA ALA A 81 12.47 -4.09 6.88
C ALA A 81 12.27 -2.74 7.61
N ARG A 82 12.66 -2.63 8.90
CA ARG A 82 12.60 -1.36 9.64
C ARG A 82 13.54 -0.32 9.04
N ALA A 83 14.74 -0.71 8.64
CA ALA A 83 15.68 0.19 7.98
C ALA A 83 15.11 0.75 6.66
N VAL A 84 14.45 -0.10 5.87
CA VAL A 84 13.76 0.32 4.64
C VAL A 84 12.63 1.30 4.95
N VAL A 85 11.75 0.98 5.91
CA VAL A 85 10.61 1.84 6.28
C VAL A 85 11.05 3.18 6.84
N GLY A 86 12.19 3.22 7.54
CA GLY A 86 12.78 4.43 8.11
C GLY A 86 13.65 5.24 7.14
N SER A 87 13.95 4.72 5.94
CA SER A 87 14.79 5.39 4.96
C SER A 87 14.05 6.59 4.31
N PRO A 88 14.63 7.80 4.32
CA PRO A 88 14.08 8.95 3.60
C PRO A 88 14.08 8.77 2.08
N GLN A 89 14.96 7.91 1.56
CA GLN A 89 15.10 7.67 0.12
C GLN A 89 13.99 6.77 -0.43
N VAL A 90 13.42 5.91 0.43
CA VAL A 90 12.33 5.01 0.07
C VAL A 90 11.00 5.67 0.42
N GLU A 91 10.31 6.19 -0.59
CA GLU A 91 9.03 6.86 -0.39
C GLU A 91 7.99 5.93 0.25
N ALA A 92 7.92 4.68 -0.19
CA ALA A 92 7.14 3.62 0.43
C ALA A 92 7.53 2.23 -0.11
N ASP A 93 8.00 1.34 0.77
CA ASP A 93 8.06 -0.10 0.51
C ASP A 93 6.90 -0.78 1.24
N LEU A 94 5.81 -1.04 0.51
CA LEU A 94 4.62 -1.67 1.08
C LEU A 94 4.88 -3.12 1.53
N THR A 95 5.88 -3.81 0.96
CA THR A 95 6.23 -5.15 1.40
C THR A 95 6.98 -5.11 2.73
N ALA A 96 7.92 -4.18 2.91
CA ALA A 96 8.55 -3.98 4.22
C ALA A 96 7.51 -3.63 5.29
N ILE A 97 6.55 -2.75 4.96
CA ILE A 97 5.44 -2.39 5.85
C ILE A 97 4.57 -3.61 6.19
N GLU A 98 4.17 -4.40 5.18
CA GLU A 98 3.40 -5.64 5.36
C GLU A 98 4.08 -6.58 6.35
N LEU A 99 5.38 -6.85 6.15
CA LEU A 99 6.16 -7.76 7.00
C LEU A 99 6.15 -7.29 8.46
N LEU A 100 6.39 -6.00 8.68
CA LEU A 100 6.45 -5.44 10.04
C LEU A 100 5.09 -5.39 10.74
N VAL A 101 4.02 -5.07 10.01
CA VAL A 101 2.67 -5.06 10.59
C VAL A 101 2.23 -6.48 10.90
N ARG A 102 2.39 -7.42 9.97
CA ARG A 102 1.91 -8.81 10.13
C ARG A 102 2.66 -9.58 11.20
N TYR A 103 4.00 -9.56 11.18
CA TYR A 103 4.82 -10.46 12.02
C TYR A 103 5.40 -9.79 13.26
N ARG A 104 5.39 -8.45 13.33
CA ARG A 104 5.95 -7.71 14.47
C ARG A 104 4.96 -6.76 15.13
N ARG A 105 3.75 -6.60 14.57
CA ARG A 105 2.74 -5.62 15.03
C ARG A 105 3.37 -4.24 15.22
N ASP A 106 4.30 -3.88 14.33
CA ASP A 106 5.12 -2.69 14.49
C ASP A 106 4.25 -1.42 14.37
N PRO A 107 4.16 -0.59 15.42
CA PRO A 107 3.26 0.56 15.43
C PRO A 107 3.68 1.65 14.45
N LYS A 108 4.99 1.79 14.16
CA LYS A 108 5.48 2.79 13.20
C LYS A 108 5.13 2.37 11.78
N ALA A 109 5.32 1.10 11.44
CA ALA A 109 4.89 0.56 10.16
C ALA A 109 3.37 0.68 9.97
N ARG A 110 2.58 0.34 11.01
CA ARG A 110 1.12 0.50 10.99
C ARG A 110 0.71 1.94 10.74
N SER A 111 1.24 2.90 11.51
CA SER A 111 0.94 4.32 11.33
C SER A 111 1.31 4.80 9.92
N ARG A 112 2.46 4.38 9.39
CA ARG A 112 2.90 4.73 8.04
C ARG A 112 1.96 4.16 6.97
N LEU A 113 1.48 2.93 7.13
CA LEU A 113 0.47 2.33 6.24
C LEU A 113 -0.82 3.16 6.20
N LEU A 114 -1.36 3.49 7.37
CA LEU A 114 -2.62 4.25 7.49
C LEU A 114 -2.49 5.65 6.88
N MET A 115 -1.35 6.32 7.11
CA MET A 115 -1.06 7.62 6.49
C MET A 115 -0.98 7.51 4.96
N LEU A 116 -0.28 6.49 4.43
CA LEU A 116 -0.20 6.29 2.98
C LEU A 116 -1.56 5.97 2.37
N ALA A 117 -2.36 5.12 3.01
CA ALA A 117 -3.70 4.73 2.56
C ALA A 117 -4.72 5.86 2.63
N GLY A 118 -4.61 6.74 3.63
CA GLY A 118 -5.53 7.86 3.85
C GLY A 118 -5.16 9.13 3.09
N GLU A 119 -3.85 9.40 2.94
CA GLU A 119 -3.39 10.77 2.70
C GLU A 119 -2.31 10.93 1.63
N SER A 120 -1.74 9.83 1.11
CA SER A 120 -0.71 9.93 0.08
C SER A 120 -1.24 10.73 -1.12
N LYS A 121 -0.47 11.72 -1.60
CA LYS A 121 -0.85 12.51 -2.78
C LYS A 121 -0.72 11.72 -4.09
N LYS A 122 -0.03 10.57 -4.07
CA LYS A 122 0.14 9.69 -5.23
C LYS A 122 -1.01 8.67 -5.26
N LEU A 123 -1.93 8.85 -6.21
CA LEU A 123 -3.12 8.01 -6.41
C LEU A 123 -2.81 6.51 -6.33
N ALA A 124 -1.88 6.01 -7.16
CA ALA A 124 -1.55 4.59 -7.22
C ALA A 124 -0.98 4.05 -5.89
N LEU A 125 -0.16 4.84 -5.18
CA LEU A 125 0.39 4.44 -3.90
C LEU A 125 -0.69 4.39 -2.82
N ARG A 126 -1.58 5.40 -2.79
CA ARG A 126 -2.71 5.46 -1.86
C ARG A 126 -3.64 4.27 -2.02
N GLN A 127 -4.01 3.94 -3.25
CA GLN A 127 -4.87 2.80 -3.57
C GLN A 127 -4.22 1.46 -3.18
N ARG A 128 -2.95 1.26 -3.50
CA ARG A 128 -2.19 0.06 -3.09
C ARG A 128 -2.07 -0.06 -1.57
N ALA A 129 -1.79 1.04 -0.88
CA ALA A 129 -1.71 1.08 0.58
C ALA A 129 -3.07 0.78 1.23
N ARG A 130 -4.17 1.29 0.66
CA ARG A 130 -5.54 0.97 1.11
C ARG A 130 -5.86 -0.51 0.91
N GLY A 131 -5.51 -1.09 -0.24
CA GLY A 131 -5.65 -2.54 -0.46
C GLY A 131 -4.86 -3.38 0.56
N LEU A 132 -3.62 -3.00 0.85
CA LEU A 132 -2.83 -3.66 1.90
C LEU A 132 -3.44 -3.48 3.30
N ALA A 133 -3.99 -2.30 3.61
CA ALA A 133 -4.68 -2.08 4.88
C ALA A 133 -5.94 -2.97 4.98
N ASP A 134 -6.69 -3.13 3.90
CA ASP A 134 -7.83 -4.06 3.84
C ASP A 134 -7.37 -5.52 4.08
N GLU A 135 -6.33 -5.98 3.38
CA GLU A 135 -5.74 -7.33 3.55
C GLU A 135 -5.24 -7.61 4.98
N LEU A 136 -4.77 -6.58 5.68
CA LEU A 136 -4.30 -6.68 7.06
C LEU A 136 -5.40 -6.43 8.11
N GLY A 137 -6.66 -6.26 7.69
CA GLY A 137 -7.79 -6.03 8.59
C GLY A 137 -7.77 -4.64 9.25
N LEU A 138 -7.07 -3.68 8.67
CA LEU A 138 -6.87 -2.31 9.16
C LEU A 138 -7.74 -1.28 8.44
N ARG A 139 -8.68 -1.71 7.59
CA ARG A 139 -9.57 -0.82 6.83
C ARG A 139 -10.24 0.26 7.68
N GLY A 140 -10.78 -0.15 8.83
CA GLY A 140 -11.51 0.74 9.74
C GLY A 140 -10.63 1.82 10.38
N ASP A 141 -9.31 1.64 10.40
CA ASP A 141 -8.36 2.61 10.93
C ASP A 141 -7.90 3.62 9.87
N VAL A 142 -8.22 3.38 8.59
CA VAL A 142 -7.86 4.30 7.50
C VAL A 142 -8.86 5.46 7.48
N ASN A 143 -8.34 6.68 7.31
CA ASN A 143 -9.20 7.84 6.99
C ASN A 143 -9.74 7.72 5.56
N LEU A 144 -10.78 6.90 5.38
CA LEU A 144 -11.36 6.59 4.07
C LEU A 144 -12.02 7.82 3.43
N VAL A 145 -12.62 8.72 4.22
CA VAL A 145 -13.20 9.97 3.72
C VAL A 145 -12.13 10.80 3.01
N ARG A 146 -10.99 11.05 3.66
CA ARG A 146 -9.86 11.77 3.04
C ARG A 146 -9.28 11.01 1.86
N SER A 147 -9.17 9.68 1.96
CA SER A 147 -8.63 8.83 0.90
C SER A 147 -9.44 8.93 -0.40
N TYR A 148 -10.75 8.73 -0.30
CA TYR A 148 -11.65 8.76 -1.47
C TYR A 148 -11.97 10.17 -1.93
N ALA A 149 -11.91 11.19 -1.06
CA ALA A 149 -11.95 12.59 -1.50
C ALA A 149 -10.77 12.93 -2.43
N LEU A 150 -9.57 12.42 -2.13
CA LEU A 150 -8.42 12.56 -3.03
C LEU A 150 -8.61 11.78 -4.34
N ASP A 151 -9.15 10.56 -4.30
CA ASP A 151 -9.47 9.76 -5.50
C ASP A 151 -10.48 10.52 -6.39
N LEU A 152 -11.54 11.06 -5.81
CA LEU A 152 -12.58 11.84 -6.50
C LEU A 152 -12.00 13.04 -7.27
N VAL A 153 -10.94 13.66 -6.75
CA VAL A 153 -10.26 14.78 -7.42
C VAL A 153 -9.25 14.29 -8.47
N GLN A 154 -8.43 13.31 -8.12
CA GLN A 154 -7.24 12.92 -8.89
C GLN A 154 -7.53 11.95 -10.04
N GLU A 155 -8.59 11.16 -9.94
CA GLU A 155 -8.90 10.16 -10.94
C GLU A 155 -9.10 10.79 -12.32
N ARG A 156 -8.62 10.10 -13.37
CA ARG A 156 -8.60 10.63 -14.74
C ARG A 156 -9.96 10.49 -15.41
N LYS A 157 -10.59 9.33 -15.29
CA LYS A 157 -11.89 9.04 -15.92
C LYS A 157 -13.02 9.43 -14.99
N CYS A 158 -14.12 9.90 -15.58
CA CYS A 158 -15.31 10.27 -14.83
C CYS A 158 -15.89 9.06 -14.06
N GLU A 159 -15.86 7.86 -14.66
CA GLU A 159 -16.35 6.64 -13.99
C GLU A 159 -15.52 6.24 -12.76
N ASP A 160 -14.20 6.44 -12.80
CA ASP A 160 -13.36 6.14 -11.63
C ASP A 160 -13.58 7.16 -10.51
N ARG A 161 -13.82 8.43 -10.86
CA ARG A 161 -14.30 9.45 -9.91
C ARG A 161 -15.66 9.09 -9.31
N ARG A 162 -16.59 8.58 -10.14
CA ARG A 162 -17.92 8.13 -9.65
C ARG A 162 -17.79 7.01 -8.63
N LYS A 163 -16.89 6.03 -8.84
CA LYS A 163 -16.64 4.98 -7.84
C LYS A 163 -16.21 5.57 -6.49
N ALA A 164 -15.33 6.57 -6.49
CA ALA A 164 -14.94 7.25 -5.26
C ALA A 164 -16.11 8.00 -4.61
N LEU A 165 -16.96 8.66 -5.41
CA LEU A 165 -18.16 9.33 -4.95
C LEU A 165 -19.14 8.36 -4.26
N LEU A 166 -19.39 7.19 -4.83
CA LEU A 166 -20.27 6.17 -4.23
C LEU A 166 -19.74 5.70 -2.88
N VAL A 167 -18.42 5.50 -2.75
CA VAL A 167 -17.85 5.14 -1.44
C VAL A 167 -18.00 6.28 -0.43
N LEU A 168 -17.85 7.54 -0.85
CA LEU A 168 -18.07 8.69 0.05
C LEU A 168 -19.54 8.81 0.49
N GLU A 169 -20.49 8.47 -0.37
CA GLU A 169 -21.90 8.37 -0.01
C GLU A 169 -22.15 7.28 1.03
N GLU A 170 -21.57 6.09 0.85
CA GLU A 170 -21.68 4.97 1.80
C GLU A 170 -21.09 5.30 3.17
N LEU A 171 -19.98 6.05 3.19
CA LEU A 171 -19.35 6.51 4.44
C LEU A 171 -20.22 7.50 5.20
N ASP A 172 -21.12 8.21 4.50
CA ASP A 172 -22.07 9.18 5.04
C ASP A 172 -21.41 10.10 6.07
N ASP A 173 -20.42 10.86 5.65
CA ASP A 173 -19.62 11.70 6.55
C ASP A 173 -19.51 13.12 5.98
N VAL A 174 -19.97 14.10 6.74
CA VAL A 174 -20.02 15.53 6.34
C VAL A 174 -18.64 16.07 5.97
N ARG A 175 -17.55 15.48 6.47
CA ARG A 175 -16.19 15.87 6.09
C ARG A 175 -15.88 15.62 4.61
N ALA A 176 -16.69 14.83 3.91
CA ALA A 176 -16.60 14.61 2.46
C ALA A 176 -17.17 15.76 1.63
N LEU A 177 -18.05 16.59 2.21
CA LEU A 177 -18.85 17.59 1.50
C LEU A 177 -18.01 18.52 0.61
N PRO A 178 -16.88 19.12 1.07
CA PRO A 178 -16.09 20.03 0.23
C PRO A 178 -15.52 19.37 -1.03
N ALA A 179 -15.27 18.05 -1.01
CA ALA A 179 -14.79 17.31 -2.17
C ALA A 179 -15.93 16.97 -3.13
N ILE A 180 -17.10 16.60 -2.60
CA ILE A 180 -18.30 16.25 -3.36
C ILE A 180 -18.85 17.48 -4.08
N GLU A 181 -18.93 18.62 -3.40
CA GLU A 181 -19.36 19.88 -3.99
C GLU A 181 -18.49 20.31 -5.18
N LYS A 182 -17.17 20.19 -5.04
CA LYS A 182 -16.21 20.45 -6.13
C LYS A 182 -16.37 19.46 -7.27
N ALA A 183 -16.84 18.25 -7.00
CA ALA A 183 -17.03 17.25 -8.03
C ALA A 183 -18.24 17.53 -8.96
N ARG A 184 -19.18 18.40 -8.57
CA ARG A 184 -20.31 18.82 -9.43
C ARG A 184 -19.86 19.35 -10.79
N TYR A 185 -18.70 19.98 -10.85
CA TYR A 185 -18.17 20.59 -12.06
C TYR A 185 -16.64 20.50 -12.17
N ARG A 186 -16.16 20.01 -13.30
CA ARG A 186 -14.73 20.02 -13.66
C ARG A 186 -14.54 20.47 -15.10
N GLY A 187 -13.95 21.65 -15.27
CA GLY A 187 -13.67 22.20 -16.58
C GLY A 187 -12.65 21.45 -17.40
N THR A 188 -12.95 21.27 -18.68
CA THR A 188 -12.02 20.75 -19.68
C THR A 188 -12.24 21.40 -21.04
N GLY A 189 -11.13 21.74 -21.70
CA GLY A 189 -11.15 22.49 -22.96
C GLY A 189 -11.57 23.96 -22.78
N GLY A 190 -11.66 24.68 -23.89
CA GLY A 190 -11.95 26.11 -23.90
C GLY A 190 -10.73 27.00 -23.67
N VAL A 191 -10.89 28.30 -23.94
CA VAL A 191 -9.88 29.33 -23.67
C VAL A 191 -10.56 30.37 -22.77
N LEU A 192 -9.97 30.65 -21.60
CA LEU A 192 -10.54 31.58 -20.62
C LEU A 192 -12.00 31.27 -20.22
N GLY A 193 -12.36 29.99 -20.08
CA GLY A 193 -13.71 29.55 -19.69
C GLY A 193 -14.75 29.52 -20.82
N ILE A 194 -14.42 30.03 -22.01
CA ILE A 194 -15.33 29.99 -23.17
C ILE A 194 -15.18 28.65 -23.88
N GLY A 195 -16.30 27.92 -24.05
CA GLY A 195 -16.34 26.63 -24.75
C GLY A 195 -15.95 25.42 -23.90
N GLU A 196 -15.83 25.60 -22.59
CA GLU A 196 -15.53 24.55 -21.63
C GLU A 196 -16.63 23.47 -21.55
N LYS A 197 -16.21 22.20 -21.43
CA LYS A 197 -17.10 21.07 -21.15
C LYS A 197 -16.86 20.56 -19.72
N ASN A 198 -17.94 20.19 -19.04
CA ASN A 198 -17.86 19.54 -17.74
C ASN A 198 -17.40 18.08 -17.90
N ALA A 199 -16.15 17.79 -17.51
CA ALA A 199 -15.60 16.43 -17.46
C ALA A 199 -16.21 15.55 -16.36
N ASN A 200 -16.97 16.14 -15.44
CA ASN A 200 -17.74 15.44 -14.40
C ASN A 200 -19.22 15.31 -14.76
N ARG A 201 -19.61 15.52 -16.02
CA ARG A 201 -21.01 15.40 -16.45
C ARG A 201 -21.63 14.05 -16.05
N CYS A 202 -20.87 12.97 -16.02
CA CYS A 202 -21.38 11.64 -15.65
C CYS A 202 -21.88 11.60 -14.19
N LEU A 203 -21.13 12.18 -13.25
CA LEU A 203 -21.37 12.08 -11.80
C LEU A 203 -22.04 13.32 -11.21
N LYS A 204 -22.34 14.34 -12.02
CA LYS A 204 -22.91 15.62 -11.57
C LYS A 204 -24.17 15.43 -10.72
N GLN A 205 -25.15 14.68 -11.25
CA GLN A 205 -26.43 14.48 -10.57
C GLN A 205 -26.25 13.73 -9.25
N ASP A 206 -25.38 12.72 -9.22
CA ASP A 206 -25.07 12.00 -7.98
C ASP A 206 -24.38 12.94 -6.97
N ALA A 207 -23.42 13.75 -7.42
CA ALA A 207 -22.71 14.68 -6.55
C ALA A 207 -23.63 15.75 -5.95
N GLU A 208 -24.57 16.29 -6.74
CA GLU A 208 -25.60 17.21 -6.24
C GLU A 208 -26.47 16.53 -5.18
N ARG A 209 -27.06 15.37 -5.50
CA ARG A 209 -27.91 14.61 -4.58
C ARG A 209 -27.20 14.25 -3.27
N ILE A 210 -25.94 13.84 -3.33
CA ILE A 210 -25.16 13.46 -2.15
C ILE A 210 -24.77 14.69 -1.34
N ALA A 211 -24.41 15.80 -1.98
CA ALA A 211 -24.12 17.06 -1.29
C ALA A 211 -25.34 17.54 -0.50
N ASP A 212 -26.51 17.63 -1.15
CA ASP A 212 -27.77 18.04 -0.50
C ASP A 212 -28.10 17.16 0.72
N LYS A 213 -27.87 15.85 0.61
CA LYS A 213 -28.06 14.90 1.71
C LYS A 213 -27.12 15.19 2.89
N LEU A 214 -25.84 15.45 2.63
CA LEU A 214 -24.84 15.69 3.68
C LEU A 214 -25.00 17.08 4.31
N GLU A 215 -25.36 18.10 3.53
CA GLU A 215 -25.69 19.44 4.02
C GLU A 215 -26.84 19.39 5.02
N ALA A 216 -27.96 18.73 4.66
CA ALA A 216 -29.09 18.57 5.56
C ALA A 216 -28.71 17.83 6.87
N ARG A 217 -27.72 16.94 6.82
CA ARG A 217 -27.22 16.25 8.02
C ARG A 217 -26.30 17.14 8.86
N GLU A 218 -25.46 17.96 8.24
CA GLU A 218 -24.61 18.92 8.95
C GLU A 218 -25.47 19.91 9.74
N GLU A 219 -26.54 20.44 9.13
CA GLU A 219 -27.51 21.32 9.80
C GLU A 219 -28.15 20.65 11.03
N LEU A 220 -28.47 19.36 10.97
CA LEU A 220 -29.02 18.63 12.12
C LEU A 220 -28.01 18.49 13.27
N ILE A 221 -26.73 18.28 12.96
CA ILE A 221 -25.66 18.15 13.97
C ILE A 221 -25.42 19.49 14.67
N GLU A 222 -25.51 20.62 13.96
CA GLU A 222 -25.31 21.96 14.54
C GLU A 222 -26.42 22.39 15.51
N ILE A 223 -27.56 21.70 15.48
CA ILE A 223 -28.74 21.97 16.34
C ILE A 223 -28.71 21.13 17.64
N GLU A 224 -27.92 20.05 17.70
CA GLU A 224 -27.76 19.15 18.87
C GLU A 224 -26.63 19.57 19.83
#